data_AF-A0A8T3ZMF1-F1
#
_entry.id   AF-A0A8T3ZMF1-F1
#
_cell.length_a   1.000
_cell.length_b   1.000
_cell.length_c   1.000
_cell.angle_alpha   90.00
_cell.angle_beta   90.00
_cell.angle_gamma   90.00
#
_symmetry.space_group_name_H-M   'P 1'
#
loop_
_entity.id
_entity.type
_entity.pdbx_description
1 polymer ?
#
loop_
_entity_poly.entity_id
_entity_poly.type
_entity_poly.pdbx_seq_one_letter_code
_entity_poly.pdbx_strand_id
1 'polypeptide(L)'
;MSQKKDKGNILFFRESTFAVAERIFNYPNKTFHVRMLAEETKLSTTAVVRSVEELEQFRIITTEETPLTKNIKADLNSDAYAFYKIIFNLYRIKRYGFVDELVSFYAPEVIVLFGSFAKGEDIEESDVDLLILNAHQSAGVIPENVKNYEKEFARSINLHFLPSLEKSSNEFKNALANGVVLYGYLKVI
;
A
#
# COMPACT_ATOMS: atom_id res chain seq x y z
N MET A 1 -13.18 -7.41 24.68
CA MET A 1 -13.85 -8.24 23.66
C MET A 1 -13.58 -7.60 22.31
N SER A 2 -12.62 -8.14 21.56
CA SER A 2 -12.23 -7.63 20.24
C SER A 2 -13.36 -7.91 19.26
N GLN A 3 -14.07 -6.86 18.84
CA GLN A 3 -15.00 -6.98 17.73
C GLN A 3 -14.16 -7.35 16.50
N LYS A 4 -14.37 -8.56 15.99
CA LYS A 4 -13.97 -8.91 14.62
C LYS A 4 -14.67 -7.92 13.70
N LYS A 5 -13.98 -6.84 13.31
CA LYS A 5 -14.40 -5.99 12.19
C LYS A 5 -14.63 -6.95 11.03
N ASP A 6 -15.88 -7.04 10.57
CA ASP A 6 -16.22 -7.75 9.35
C ASP A 6 -15.48 -7.01 8.21
N LYS A 7 -14.29 -7.51 7.87
CA LYS A 7 -13.44 -6.97 6.83
C LYS A 7 -14.11 -7.32 5.52
N GLY A 8 -15.06 -6.49 5.06
CA GLY A 8 -15.74 -6.66 3.79
C GLY A 8 -14.72 -7.07 2.72
N ASN A 9 -14.80 -8.33 2.29
CA ASN A 9 -13.82 -8.93 1.39
C ASN A 9 -14.09 -8.45 -0.02
N ILE A 10 -13.72 -7.20 -0.30
CA ILE A 10 -13.49 -6.77 -1.68
C ILE A 10 -12.11 -7.30 -2.03
N LEU A 11 -12.06 -8.41 -2.75
CA LEU A 11 -10.81 -8.93 -3.30
C LEU A 11 -10.84 -8.66 -4.81
N PHE A 12 -9.93 -7.82 -5.29
CA PHE A 12 -9.79 -7.50 -6.73
C PHE A 12 -9.29 -8.71 -7.53
N PHE A 13 -8.65 -9.65 -6.84
CA PHE A 13 -8.16 -10.91 -7.37
C PHE A 13 -8.78 -12.09 -6.62
N ARG A 14 -8.56 -13.31 -7.09
CA ARG A 14 -8.75 -14.51 -6.25
C ARG A 14 -7.76 -14.48 -5.08
N GLU A 15 -8.09 -15.12 -3.96
CA GLU A 15 -7.22 -15.14 -2.75
C GLU A 15 -5.79 -15.60 -3.04
N SER A 16 -5.61 -16.64 -3.86
CA SER A 16 -4.28 -17.10 -4.28
C SER A 16 -3.52 -16.02 -5.06
N THR A 17 -4.21 -15.37 -5.99
CA THR A 17 -3.64 -14.34 -6.85
C THR A 17 -3.32 -13.08 -6.05
N PHE A 18 -4.16 -12.72 -5.09
CA PHE A 18 -3.90 -11.63 -4.15
C PHE A 18 -2.63 -11.90 -3.33
N ALA A 19 -2.47 -13.11 -2.78
CA ALA A 19 -1.28 -13.46 -2.00
C ALA A 19 0.01 -13.38 -2.84
N VAL A 20 -0.03 -13.82 -4.11
CA VAL A 20 1.12 -13.68 -5.02
C VAL A 20 1.37 -12.22 -5.37
N ALA A 21 0.32 -11.46 -5.70
CA ALA A 21 0.42 -10.04 -6.03
C ALA A 21 0.99 -9.23 -4.87
N GLU A 22 0.60 -9.53 -3.63
CA GLU A 22 1.12 -8.87 -2.42
C GLU A 22 2.65 -9.00 -2.31
N ARG A 23 3.21 -10.18 -2.58
CA ARG A 23 4.66 -10.36 -2.57
C ARG A 23 5.32 -9.47 -3.63
N ILE A 24 4.76 -9.44 -4.83
CA ILE A 24 5.34 -8.69 -5.95
C ILE A 24 5.23 -7.18 -5.71
N PHE A 25 4.07 -6.70 -5.29
CA PHE A 25 3.86 -5.29 -4.98
C PHE A 25 4.69 -4.82 -3.78
N ASN A 26 4.95 -5.67 -2.79
CA ASN A 26 5.80 -5.29 -1.65
C ASN A 26 7.29 -5.32 -2.00
N TYR A 27 7.69 -6.10 -3.01
CA TYR A 27 9.08 -6.19 -3.45
C TYR A 27 9.22 -6.05 -4.98
N PRO A 28 8.91 -4.86 -5.54
CA PRO A 28 8.90 -4.62 -6.98
C PRO A 28 10.25 -4.84 -7.67
N ASN A 29 11.36 -4.61 -6.97
CA ASN A 29 12.70 -4.77 -7.54
C ASN A 29 13.23 -6.20 -7.43
N LYS A 30 12.54 -7.07 -6.67
CA LYS A 30 12.92 -8.46 -6.48
C LYS A 30 12.53 -9.32 -7.69
N THR A 31 13.42 -10.23 -8.08
CA THR A 31 13.08 -11.32 -9.01
C THR A 31 12.56 -12.52 -8.23
N PHE A 32 11.41 -13.04 -8.63
CA PHE A 32 10.77 -14.20 -8.04
C PHE A 32 10.85 -15.43 -8.94
N HIS A 33 10.66 -16.59 -8.33
CA HIS A 33 10.44 -17.87 -9.01
C HIS A 33 9.20 -18.54 -8.47
N VAL A 34 8.61 -19.45 -9.25
CA VAL A 34 7.39 -20.18 -8.85
C VAL A 34 7.58 -20.92 -7.51
N ARG A 35 8.73 -21.60 -7.31
CA ARG A 35 9.00 -22.32 -6.05
C ARG A 35 9.11 -21.37 -4.86
N MET A 36 9.83 -20.26 -5.02
CA MET A 36 9.96 -19.23 -3.98
C MET A 36 8.59 -18.65 -3.60
N LEU A 37 7.76 -18.31 -4.59
CA LEU A 37 6.41 -17.81 -4.35
C LEU A 37 5.54 -18.86 -3.66
N ALA A 38 5.64 -20.14 -4.03
CA ALA A 38 4.91 -21.23 -3.38
C ALA A 38 5.31 -21.38 -1.90
N GLU A 39 6.61 -21.30 -1.59
CA GLU A 39 7.12 -21.35 -0.22
C GLU A 39 6.68 -20.13 0.61
N GLU A 40 6.87 -18.91 0.07
CA GLU A 40 6.54 -17.65 0.77
C GLU A 40 5.02 -17.51 1.02
N THR A 41 4.19 -17.93 0.07
CA THR A 41 2.72 -17.82 0.17
C THR A 41 2.03 -19.06 0.75
N LYS A 42 2.76 -20.17 0.92
CA LYS A 42 2.24 -21.50 1.30
C LYS A 42 1.17 -22.04 0.34
N LEU A 43 1.19 -21.58 -0.92
CA LEU A 43 0.29 -22.05 -1.97
C LEU A 43 0.90 -23.26 -2.70
N SER A 44 0.05 -24.07 -3.33
CA SER A 44 0.55 -25.11 -4.23
C SER A 44 1.21 -24.49 -5.46
N THR A 45 2.19 -25.18 -6.05
CA THR A 45 2.85 -24.76 -7.30
C THR A 45 1.82 -24.45 -8.39
N THR A 46 0.77 -25.26 -8.53
CA THR A 46 -0.31 -25.05 -9.50
C THR A 46 -1.08 -23.76 -9.26
N ALA A 47 -1.38 -23.43 -8.00
CA ALA A 47 -2.06 -22.17 -7.66
C ALA A 47 -1.19 -20.95 -7.95
N VAL A 48 0.12 -21.05 -7.68
CA VAL A 48 1.09 -19.99 -8.02
C VAL A 48 1.19 -19.81 -9.53
N VAL A 49 1.36 -20.88 -10.31
CA VAL A 49 1.42 -20.80 -11.77
C VAL A 49 0.19 -20.11 -12.34
N ARG A 50 -1.01 -20.51 -11.91
CA ARG A 50 -2.26 -19.87 -12.35
C ARG A 50 -2.35 -18.40 -11.94
N SER A 51 -1.82 -18.05 -10.77
CA SER A 51 -1.78 -16.66 -10.30
C SER A 51 -0.81 -15.82 -11.13
N VAL A 52 0.35 -16.38 -11.47
CA VAL A 52 1.36 -15.75 -12.34
C VAL A 52 0.76 -15.50 -13.73
N GLU A 53 0.10 -16.49 -14.33
CA GLU A 53 -0.59 -16.32 -15.64
C GLU A 53 -1.63 -15.19 -15.60
N GLU A 54 -2.42 -15.11 -14.53
CA GLU A 54 -3.43 -14.07 -14.35
C GLU A 54 -2.80 -12.67 -14.18
N LEU A 55 -1.73 -12.54 -13.37
CA LEU A 55 -1.02 -11.26 -13.19
C LEU A 55 -0.30 -10.80 -14.47
N GLU A 56 0.21 -11.75 -15.27
CA GLU A 56 0.84 -11.48 -16.57
C GLU A 56 -0.20 -10.96 -17.57
N GLN A 57 -1.41 -11.54 -17.60
CA GLN A 57 -2.53 -11.04 -18.41
C GLN A 57 -2.93 -9.60 -18.06
N PHE A 58 -2.84 -9.23 -16.79
CA PHE A 58 -3.12 -7.86 -16.34
C PHE A 58 -1.93 -6.90 -16.49
N ARG A 59 -0.81 -7.35 -17.06
CA ARG A 59 0.43 -6.56 -17.18
C ARG A 59 0.91 -5.99 -15.83
N ILE A 60 0.75 -6.79 -14.77
CA ILE A 60 1.31 -6.51 -13.44
C ILE A 60 2.72 -7.09 -13.35
N ILE A 61 2.97 -8.18 -14.07
CA ILE A 61 4.27 -8.84 -14.09
C ILE A 61 4.74 -9.07 -15.53
N THR A 62 6.05 -9.23 -15.65
CA THR A 62 6.69 -9.84 -16.82
C THR A 62 7.31 -11.16 -16.41
N THR A 63 7.39 -12.09 -17.36
CA THR A 63 8.07 -13.36 -17.15
C THR A 63 9.11 -13.64 -18.21
N GLU A 64 10.19 -14.32 -17.81
CA GLU A 64 11.30 -14.70 -18.68
C GLU A 64 11.69 -16.15 -18.38
N GLU A 65 11.65 -17.00 -19.39
CA GLU A 65 12.08 -18.39 -19.26
C GLU A 65 13.61 -18.47 -19.27
N THR A 66 14.18 -19.15 -18.28
CA THR A 66 15.61 -19.47 -18.23
C THR A 66 15.81 -20.98 -18.29
N PRO A 67 17.03 -21.50 -18.56
CA PRO A 67 17.28 -22.93 -18.60
C PRO A 67 16.93 -23.70 -17.30
N LEU A 68 16.84 -23.00 -16.16
CA LEU A 68 16.64 -23.60 -14.84
C LEU A 68 15.27 -23.29 -14.23
N THR A 69 14.67 -22.15 -14.58
CA THR A 69 13.46 -21.63 -13.92
C THR A 69 12.78 -20.52 -14.73
N LYS A 70 11.56 -20.17 -14.34
CA LYS A 70 10.85 -18.98 -14.82
C LYS A 70 11.15 -17.81 -13.89
N ASN A 71 11.74 -16.75 -14.43
CA ASN A 71 11.91 -15.46 -13.74
C ASN A 71 10.59 -14.71 -13.79
N ILE A 72 10.17 -14.16 -12.66
CA ILE A 72 8.95 -13.36 -12.50
C ILE A 72 9.34 -12.01 -11.89
N LYS A 73 8.99 -10.91 -12.55
CA LYS A 73 9.30 -9.55 -12.10
C LYS A 73 8.07 -8.65 -12.22
N ALA A 74 7.98 -7.62 -11.38
CA ALA A 74 7.00 -6.56 -11.58
C ALA A 74 7.20 -5.88 -12.94
N ASP A 75 6.11 -5.57 -13.65
CA ASP A 75 6.17 -4.81 -14.90
C ASP A 75 6.16 -3.29 -14.59
N LEU A 76 7.31 -2.77 -14.12
CA LEU A 76 7.42 -1.37 -13.70
C LEU A 76 7.23 -0.35 -14.85
N ASN A 77 7.25 -0.81 -16.11
CA ASN A 77 7.00 0.02 -17.29
C ASN A 77 5.53 -0.01 -17.73
N SER A 78 4.65 -0.68 -16.97
CA SER A 78 3.24 -0.81 -17.27
C SER A 78 2.40 0.17 -16.46
N ASP A 79 1.63 1.02 -17.15
CA ASP A 79 0.63 1.87 -16.50
C ASP A 79 -0.41 1.04 -15.73
N ALA A 80 -0.69 -0.20 -16.19
CA ALA A 80 -1.57 -1.12 -15.48
C ALA A 80 -0.96 -1.55 -14.13
N TYR A 81 0.35 -1.82 -14.09
CA TYR A 81 1.04 -2.13 -12.84
C TYR A 81 0.87 -0.98 -11.83
N ALA A 82 1.18 0.26 -12.23
CA ALA A 82 1.06 1.44 -11.37
C ALA A 82 -0.38 1.61 -10.86
N PHE A 83 -1.38 1.47 -11.74
CA PHE A 83 -2.79 1.54 -11.37
C PHE A 83 -3.19 0.48 -10.34
N TYR A 84 -2.86 -0.80 -10.58
CA TYR A 84 -3.18 -1.86 -9.64
C TYR A 84 -2.45 -1.71 -8.31
N LYS A 85 -1.22 -1.19 -8.34
CA LYS A 85 -0.43 -0.90 -7.14
C LYS A 85 -1.06 0.20 -6.28
N ILE A 86 -1.58 1.28 -6.89
CA ILE A 86 -2.38 2.30 -6.19
C ILE A 86 -3.59 1.67 -5.51
N ILE A 87 -4.38 0.87 -6.24
CA ILE A 87 -5.57 0.21 -5.70
C ILE A 87 -5.20 -0.71 -4.54
N PHE A 88 -4.14 -1.52 -4.70
CA PHE A 88 -3.65 -2.44 -3.69
C PHE A 88 -3.24 -1.73 -2.40
N ASN A 89 -2.52 -0.62 -2.53
CA ASN A 89 -2.08 0.21 -1.40
C ASN A 89 -3.29 0.80 -0.65
N LEU A 90 -4.24 1.43 -1.36
CA LEU A 90 -5.45 1.99 -0.77
C LEU A 90 -6.34 0.92 -0.14
N TYR A 91 -6.43 -0.24 -0.79
CA TYR A 91 -7.16 -1.39 -0.27
C TYR A 91 -6.61 -1.85 1.07
N ARG A 92 -5.29 -1.99 1.21
CA ARG A 92 -4.66 -2.40 2.47
C ARG A 92 -4.93 -1.41 3.58
N ILE A 93 -4.80 -0.11 3.31
CA ILE A 93 -5.13 0.94 4.27
C ILE A 93 -6.56 0.75 4.79
N LYS A 94 -7.53 0.49 3.90
CA LYS A 94 -8.92 0.24 4.27
C LYS A 94 -9.10 -1.09 5.02
N ARG A 95 -8.53 -2.19 4.51
CA ARG A 95 -8.67 -3.56 5.04
C ARG A 95 -8.15 -3.69 6.46
N TYR A 96 -7.04 -3.03 6.77
CA TYR A 96 -6.45 -3.06 8.10
C TYR A 96 -7.11 -2.06 9.06
N GLY A 97 -7.95 -1.14 8.57
CA GLY A 97 -8.62 -0.14 9.40
C GLY A 97 -7.66 0.92 9.94
N PHE A 98 -6.55 1.16 9.24
CA PHE A 98 -5.49 2.06 9.68
C PHE A 98 -6.00 3.50 9.86
N VAL A 99 -6.80 3.99 8.93
CA VAL A 99 -7.39 5.34 9.00
C VAL A 99 -8.33 5.48 10.20
N ASP A 100 -9.19 4.49 10.47
CA ASP A 100 -10.11 4.53 11.61
C ASP A 100 -9.34 4.66 12.93
N GLU A 101 -8.19 3.98 13.04
CA GLU A 101 -7.32 4.02 14.20
C GLU A 101 -6.70 5.42 14.39
N LEU A 102 -6.15 6.00 13.32
CA LEU A 102 -5.60 7.35 13.35
C LEU A 102 -6.67 8.38 13.73
N VAL A 103 -7.88 8.23 13.19
CA VAL A 103 -9.02 9.10 13.53
C VAL A 103 -9.39 8.97 15.00
N SER A 104 -9.46 7.73 15.51
CA SER A 104 -9.78 7.48 16.92
C SER A 104 -8.73 8.04 17.88
N PHE A 105 -7.46 8.03 17.50
CA PHE A 105 -6.37 8.45 18.38
C PHE A 105 -6.11 9.96 18.33
N TYR A 106 -6.06 10.55 17.13
CA TYR A 106 -5.67 11.95 16.96
C TYR A 106 -6.85 12.92 16.90
N ALA A 107 -8.06 12.42 16.62
CA ALA A 107 -9.23 13.22 16.27
C ALA A 107 -8.89 14.34 15.26
N PRO A 108 -8.32 14.02 14.09
CA PRO A 108 -7.86 15.02 13.13
C PRO A 108 -9.03 15.59 12.31
N GLU A 109 -8.80 16.75 11.68
CA GLU A 109 -9.75 17.28 10.69
C GLU A 109 -9.58 16.63 9.33
N VAL A 110 -8.33 16.35 8.93
CA VAL A 110 -8.02 15.79 7.61
C VAL A 110 -6.86 14.79 7.71
N ILE A 111 -6.96 13.68 6.98
CA ILE A 111 -5.85 12.76 6.73
C ILE A 111 -5.65 12.63 5.22
N VAL A 112 -4.42 12.85 4.75
CA VAL A 112 -4.07 12.76 3.32
C VAL A 112 -2.89 11.81 3.17
N LEU A 113 -3.04 10.78 2.33
CA LEU A 113 -1.95 9.96 1.85
C LEU A 113 -1.29 10.67 0.66
N PHE A 114 0.04 10.79 0.69
CA PHE A 114 0.79 11.36 -0.43
C PHE A 114 2.08 10.57 -0.67
N GLY A 115 2.98 11.09 -1.51
CA GLY A 115 4.25 10.43 -1.81
C GLY A 115 4.11 9.25 -2.78
N SER A 116 5.13 8.40 -2.83
CA SER A 116 5.22 7.27 -3.77
C SER A 116 4.14 6.21 -3.50
N PHE A 117 3.78 5.98 -2.23
CA PHE A 117 2.75 5.02 -1.85
C PHE A 117 1.36 5.40 -2.39
N ALA A 118 1.04 6.70 -2.43
CA ALA A 118 -0.19 7.22 -3.04
C ALA A 118 -0.21 7.04 -4.57
N LYS A 119 0.96 7.11 -5.20
CA LYS A 119 1.14 7.04 -6.66
C LYS A 119 1.36 5.61 -7.18
N GLY A 120 1.53 4.63 -6.28
CA GLY A 120 1.90 3.27 -6.64
C GLY A 120 3.33 3.13 -7.19
N GLU A 121 4.18 4.11 -6.90
CA GLU A 121 5.60 4.15 -7.27
C GLU A 121 6.50 3.65 -6.13
N ASP A 122 5.92 3.21 -5.00
CA ASP A 122 6.68 2.79 -3.83
C ASP A 122 7.48 1.51 -4.08
N ILE A 123 8.74 1.56 -3.68
CA ILE A 123 9.66 0.42 -3.65
C ILE A 123 9.86 -0.08 -2.21
N GLU A 124 10.64 -1.14 -2.05
CA GLU A 124 10.92 -1.83 -0.78
C GLU A 124 11.33 -0.86 0.34
N GLU A 125 12.14 0.13 0.01
CA GLU A 125 12.70 1.12 0.92
C GLU A 125 11.83 2.37 1.11
N SER A 126 10.69 2.47 0.41
CA SER A 126 9.77 3.60 0.55
C SER A 126 9.02 3.55 1.88
N ASP A 127 8.49 4.70 2.27
CA ASP A 127 7.59 4.88 3.40
C ASP A 127 6.14 5.16 2.97
N VAL A 128 5.23 5.05 3.92
CA VAL A 128 3.84 5.48 3.79
C VAL A 128 3.73 6.88 4.38
N ASP A 129 3.74 7.90 3.51
CA ASP A 129 3.62 9.30 3.90
C ASP A 129 2.16 9.72 4.12
N LEU A 130 1.87 10.19 5.34
CA LEU A 130 0.56 10.71 5.70
C LEU A 130 0.67 12.09 6.30
N LEU A 131 -0.18 13.01 5.83
CA LEU A 131 -0.46 14.26 6.50
C LEU A 131 -1.64 14.08 7.45
N ILE A 132 -1.50 14.57 8.66
CA ILE A 132 -2.55 14.68 9.67
C ILE A 132 -2.71 16.16 10.02
N LEU A 133 -3.82 16.76 9.59
CA LEU A 133 -4.15 18.15 9.89
C LEU A 133 -4.99 18.27 11.16
N ASN A 134 -4.64 19.25 11.99
CA ASN A 134 -5.38 19.59 13.21
C ASN A 134 -5.62 18.38 14.12
N ALA A 135 -4.55 17.64 14.44
CA ALA A 135 -4.59 16.64 15.50
C ALA A 135 -4.86 17.33 16.83
N HIS A 136 -6.13 17.32 17.27
CA HIS A 136 -6.55 17.95 18.53
C HIS A 136 -5.97 17.24 19.76
N GLN A 137 -5.56 15.98 19.61
CA GLN A 137 -4.94 15.17 20.66
C GLN A 137 -3.54 14.74 20.24
N SER A 138 -2.58 14.82 21.18
CA SER A 138 -1.31 14.07 21.12
C SER A 138 -0.47 14.26 19.84
N ALA A 139 -0.44 15.47 19.28
CA ALA A 139 0.40 15.78 18.12
C ALA A 139 1.88 15.41 18.40
N GLY A 140 2.45 14.55 17.55
CA GLY A 140 3.83 14.05 17.70
C GLY A 140 3.99 12.79 18.56
N VAL A 141 2.92 12.27 19.19
CA VAL A 141 2.94 10.95 19.82
C VAL A 141 2.55 9.91 18.79
N ILE A 142 3.38 8.88 18.60
CA ILE A 142 3.08 7.77 17.69
C ILE A 142 2.49 6.60 18.51
N PRO A 143 1.25 6.17 18.25
CA PRO A 143 0.65 5.00 18.89
C PRO A 143 1.50 3.75 18.71
N GLU A 144 1.60 2.93 19.75
CA GLU A 144 2.39 1.69 19.71
C GLU A 144 1.93 0.73 18.60
N ASN A 145 0.64 0.74 18.28
CA ASN A 145 0.07 -0.10 17.23
C ASN A 145 0.45 0.33 15.80
N VAL A 146 1.04 1.52 15.58
CA VAL A 146 1.60 1.90 14.27
C VAL A 146 2.60 0.86 13.78
N LYS A 147 3.41 0.29 14.68
CA LYS A 147 4.37 -0.79 14.36
C LYS A 147 3.68 -2.05 13.82
N ASN A 148 2.43 -2.30 14.19
CA ASN A 148 1.68 -3.43 13.63
C ASN A 148 1.29 -3.13 12.17
N TYR A 149 0.88 -1.90 11.88
CA TYR A 149 0.57 -1.47 10.51
C TYR A 149 1.82 -1.44 9.62
N GLU A 150 2.99 -1.04 10.14
CA GLU A 150 4.25 -1.11 9.37
C GLU A 150 4.56 -2.54 8.91
N LYS A 151 4.30 -3.54 9.77
CA LYS A 151 4.43 -4.96 9.42
C LYS A 151 3.42 -5.39 8.37
N GLU A 152 2.15 -4.97 8.53
CA GLU A 152 1.08 -5.28 7.57
C GLU A 152 1.31 -4.61 6.21
N PHE A 153 1.90 -3.41 6.19
CA PHE A 153 2.25 -2.69 4.97
C PHE A 153 3.59 -3.11 4.37
N ALA A 154 4.46 -3.77 5.15
CA ALA A 154 5.85 -4.04 4.79
C ALA A 154 6.60 -2.74 4.41
N ARG A 155 6.27 -1.64 5.08
CA ARG A 155 6.79 -0.28 4.86
C ARG A 155 6.85 0.46 6.20
N SER A 156 7.81 1.37 6.37
CA SER A 156 7.75 2.32 7.47
C SER A 156 6.61 3.31 7.26
N ILE A 157 6.06 3.86 8.35
CA ILE A 157 5.00 4.86 8.29
C ILE A 157 5.56 6.20 8.74
N ASN A 158 5.40 7.22 7.91
CA ASN A 158 5.83 8.58 8.19
C ASN A 158 4.61 9.50 8.36
N LEU A 159 4.44 10.03 9.58
CA LEU A 159 3.29 10.88 9.95
C LEU A 159 3.73 12.34 10.07
N HIS A 160 3.21 13.18 9.19
CA HIS A 160 3.39 14.63 9.20
C HIS A 160 2.22 15.30 9.92
N PHE A 161 2.48 15.91 11.08
CA PHE A 161 1.48 16.67 11.82
C PHE A 161 1.59 18.16 11.52
N LEU A 162 0.51 18.78 11.06
CA LEU A 162 0.46 20.23 10.86
C LEU A 162 -0.86 20.82 11.39
N PRO A 163 -0.84 22.00 12.04
CA PRO A 163 -2.08 22.70 12.40
C PRO A 163 -2.71 23.41 11.20
N SER A 164 -1.94 23.74 10.17
CA SER A 164 -2.43 24.40 8.97
C SER A 164 -1.42 24.27 7.83
N LEU A 165 -1.91 24.35 6.59
CA LEU A 165 -1.08 24.36 5.38
C LEU A 165 -0.62 25.76 4.97
N GLU A 166 -1.07 26.84 5.61
CA GLU A 166 -0.77 28.21 5.18
C GLU A 166 0.73 28.46 4.96
N LYS A 167 1.54 28.00 5.91
CA LYS A 167 3.00 28.19 5.93
C LYS A 167 3.79 27.07 5.21
N SER A 168 3.11 26.07 4.66
CA SER A 168 3.77 24.99 3.93
C SER A 168 4.25 25.45 2.55
N SER A 169 5.34 24.84 2.07
CA SER A 169 5.88 25.13 0.74
C SER A 169 4.89 24.74 -0.38
N ASN A 170 5.06 25.33 -1.56
CA ASN A 170 4.22 25.03 -2.71
C ASN A 170 4.43 23.58 -3.18
N GLU A 171 5.65 23.06 -3.09
CA GLU A 171 5.99 21.68 -3.44
C GLU A 171 5.22 20.71 -2.55
N PHE A 172 5.15 20.97 -1.25
CA PHE A 172 4.40 20.15 -0.31
C PHE A 172 2.89 20.23 -0.58
N LYS A 173 2.34 21.43 -0.78
CA LYS A 173 0.92 21.60 -1.16
C LYS A 173 0.57 20.87 -2.45
N ASN A 174 1.45 20.90 -3.45
CA ASN A 174 1.28 20.16 -4.71
C ASN A 174 1.34 18.64 -4.49
N ALA A 175 2.23 18.15 -3.62
CA ALA A 175 2.28 16.73 -3.28
C ALA A 175 0.96 16.26 -2.64
N LEU A 176 0.38 17.06 -1.74
CA LEU A 176 -0.91 16.79 -1.11
C LEU A 176 -2.08 16.87 -2.09
N ALA A 177 -2.08 17.85 -3.00
CA ALA A 177 -3.11 18.02 -4.02
C ALA A 177 -3.16 16.83 -5.00
N ASN A 178 -2.02 16.18 -5.24
CA ASN A 178 -1.91 14.95 -6.03
C ASN A 178 -2.01 13.66 -5.16
N GLY A 179 -2.27 13.81 -3.86
CA GLY A 179 -2.46 12.71 -2.93
C GLY A 179 -3.90 12.20 -2.90
N VAL A 180 -4.20 11.36 -1.91
CA VAL A 180 -5.53 10.80 -1.66
C VAL A 180 -6.01 11.26 -0.29
N VAL A 181 -7.13 11.99 -0.24
CA VAL A 181 -7.79 12.33 1.01
C VAL A 181 -8.44 11.07 1.56
N LEU A 182 -7.92 10.57 2.68
CA LEU A 182 -8.39 9.36 3.34
C LEU A 182 -9.48 9.65 4.39
N TYR A 183 -9.49 10.86 4.95
CA TYR A 183 -10.47 11.32 5.92
C TYR A 183 -10.62 12.84 5.87
N GLY A 184 -11.85 13.33 6.07
CA GLY A 184 -12.15 14.76 6.12
C GLY A 184 -12.17 15.43 4.74
N TYR A 185 -11.87 16.73 4.72
CA TYR A 185 -11.85 17.54 3.51
C TYR A 185 -10.63 18.46 3.48
N LEU A 186 -9.77 18.27 2.49
CA LEU A 186 -8.58 19.11 2.29
C LEU A 186 -8.95 20.40 1.54
N LYS A 187 -8.73 21.56 2.16
CA LYS A 187 -8.82 22.86 1.50
C LYS A 187 -7.42 23.40 1.22
N VAL A 188 -7.09 23.56 -0.06
CA VAL A 188 -5.77 24.04 -0.53
C VAL A 188 -5.80 25.52 -0.94
N ILE A 189 -6.99 26.06 -1.27
CA ILE A 189 -7.24 27.44 -1.73
C ILE A 189 -8.35 28.06 -0.87
#